data_AF-A0A392QEQ9-F1
#
_entry.id   AF-A0A392QEQ9-F1
#
_cell.length_a   1.000
_cell.length_b   1.000
_cell.length_c   1.000
_cell.angle_alpha   90.00
_cell.angle_beta   90.00
_cell.angle_gamma   90.00
#
_symmetry.space_group_name_H-M   'P 1'
#
loop_
_entity.id
_entity.type
_entity.pdbx_description
1 polymer ?
#
loop_
_entity_poly.entity_id
_entity_poly.type
_entity_poly.pdbx_seq_one_letter_code
_entity_poly.pdbx_strand_id
1 'polypeptide(L)'
;MLTYDAKKETSHPKNWFLPTTLSQFVSSFDAPVEKMRKYYQQRFMGNADVISKIFIPVHDMENFHWYLLVIDFERQELVYLDSYRNSSVVEERMTSIKIL
;
A
#
# COMPACT_ATOMS: atom_id res chain seq x y z
N MET A 1 5.51 -19.17 3.63
CA MET A 1 5.49 -18.15 4.70
C MET A 1 6.78 -17.36 4.57
N LEU A 2 6.75 -16.17 3.96
CA LEU A 2 7.95 -15.34 3.85
C LEU A 2 8.23 -14.76 5.24
N THR A 3 9.30 -15.21 5.88
CA THR A 3 9.71 -14.72 7.19
C THR A 3 10.28 -13.32 7.04
N TYR A 4 9.87 -12.44 7.95
CA TYR A 4 10.28 -11.04 8.06
C TYR A 4 11.73 -10.95 8.57
N ASP A 5 12.67 -11.51 7.81
CA ASP A 5 14.10 -11.50 8.14
C ASP A 5 14.86 -10.44 7.35
N ALA A 6 14.33 -9.22 7.32
CA ALA A 6 15.11 -8.03 7.00
C ALA A 6 15.61 -7.39 8.30
N LYS A 7 16.38 -8.15 9.08
CA LYS A 7 17.13 -7.58 10.20
C LYS A 7 18.44 -6.99 9.65
N LYS A 8 18.48 -5.65 9.68
CA LYS A 8 19.67 -4.89 10.10
C LYS A 8 20.79 -4.75 9.07
N GLU A 9 20.52 -4.08 7.94
CA GLU A 9 21.57 -3.40 7.18
C GLU A 9 21.13 -1.98 6.80
N THR A 10 21.84 -1.02 7.38
CA THR A 10 22.16 0.34 6.90
C THR A 10 21.06 1.20 6.25
N SER A 11 20.86 2.40 6.82
CA SER A 11 19.96 3.45 6.31
C SER A 11 18.48 3.11 6.46
N HIS A 12 17.68 4.05 6.95
CA HIS A 12 16.23 3.90 6.92
C HIS A 12 15.84 3.55 5.49
N PRO A 13 15.22 2.38 5.21
CA PRO A 13 14.87 2.04 3.84
C PRO A 13 13.94 3.15 3.36
N LYS A 14 14.38 3.84 2.29
CA LYS A 14 13.59 4.90 1.65
C LYS A 14 12.23 4.37 1.19
N ASN A 15 12.10 3.05 1.07
CA ASN A 15 10.89 2.38 0.66
C ASN A 15 10.14 1.81 1.87
N TRP A 16 8.84 2.10 1.95
CA TRP A 16 7.96 1.52 2.97
C TRP A 16 7.11 0.43 2.34
N PHE A 17 7.04 -0.72 3.00
CA PHE A 17 6.22 -1.86 2.58
C PHE A 17 5.09 -2.04 3.59
N LEU A 18 3.89 -1.59 3.23
CA LEU A 18 2.73 -1.65 4.12
C LEU A 18 2.01 -2.99 3.91
N PRO A 19 1.42 -3.57 4.96
CA PRO A 19 0.67 -4.81 4.82
C PRO A 19 -0.71 -4.55 4.24
N THR A 20 -1.32 -5.57 3.63
CA THR A 20 -2.68 -5.51 3.07
C THR A 20 -3.74 -5.12 4.10
N THR A 21 -3.51 -5.47 5.36
CA THR A 21 -4.43 -5.09 6.43
C THR A 21 -4.66 -3.58 6.43
N LEU A 22 -3.68 -2.76 6.04
CA LEU A 22 -3.88 -1.32 5.89
C LEU A 22 -4.97 -0.98 4.86
N SER A 23 -4.89 -1.55 3.65
CA SER A 23 -5.88 -1.26 2.59
C SER A 23 -7.28 -1.72 3.01
N GLN A 24 -7.36 -2.89 3.63
CA GLN A 24 -8.63 -3.42 4.17
C GLN A 24 -9.24 -2.49 5.23
N PHE A 25 -8.41 -1.90 6.08
CA PHE A 25 -8.89 -0.96 7.09
C PHE A 25 -9.33 0.37 6.49
N VAL A 26 -8.58 0.92 5.54
CA VAL A 26 -8.96 2.19 4.88
C VAL A 26 -10.30 2.05 4.16
N SER A 27 -10.62 0.87 3.64
CA SER A 27 -11.91 0.56 3.03
C SER A 27 -13.05 0.31 4.04
N SER A 28 -12.78 0.30 5.35
CA SER A 28 -13.78 0.04 6.39
C SER A 28 -14.36 1.35 6.97
N PHE A 29 -15.69 1.45 7.02
CA PHE A 29 -16.41 2.67 7.44
C PHE A 29 -16.17 3.11 8.90
N ASP A 30 -15.77 2.20 9.79
CA ASP A 30 -15.71 2.46 11.25
C ASP A 30 -14.29 2.33 11.83
N ALA A 31 -13.25 2.41 11.00
CA ALA A 31 -11.89 2.19 11.47
C ALA A 31 -11.43 3.32 12.42
N PRO A 32 -10.83 3.01 13.59
CA PRO A 32 -10.28 4.02 14.49
C PRO A 32 -8.96 4.58 13.92
N VAL A 33 -9.09 5.51 12.98
CA VAL A 33 -8.01 6.05 12.12
C VAL A 33 -6.77 6.41 12.92
N GLU A 34 -6.91 7.13 14.04
CA GLU A 34 -5.76 7.60 14.83
C GLU A 34 -4.94 6.47 15.45
N LYS A 35 -5.61 5.46 16.02
CA LYS A 35 -4.94 4.30 16.62
C LYS A 35 -4.22 3.49 15.54
N MET A 36 -4.86 3.34 14.39
CA MET A 36 -4.31 2.60 13.26
C MET A 36 -3.13 3.31 12.62
N ARG A 37 -3.24 4.63 12.42
CA ARG A 37 -2.15 5.48 11.94
C ARG A 37 -0.91 5.29 12.80
N LYS A 38 -1.07 5.41 14.13
CA LYS A 38 0.04 5.21 15.07
C LYS A 38 0.64 3.80 14.98
N TYR A 39 -0.20 2.77 14.88
CA TYR A 39 0.26 1.38 14.75
C TYR A 39 1.11 1.17 13.48
N TYR A 40 0.63 1.63 12.33
CA TYR A 40 1.33 1.45 11.06
C TYR A 40 2.61 2.29 10.97
N GLN A 41 2.55 3.55 11.43
CA GLN A 41 3.72 4.42 11.51
C GLN A 41 4.85 3.80 12.31
N GLN A 42 4.55 3.26 13.50
CA GLN A 42 5.56 2.69 14.38
C GLN A 42 6.19 1.39 13.85
N ARG A 43 5.48 0.65 12.98
CA ARG A 43 5.86 -0.72 12.65
C ARG A 43 6.33 -0.91 11.21
N PHE A 44 5.91 -0.05 10.29
CA PHE A 44 6.18 -0.22 8.86
C PHE A 44 6.74 1.03 8.18
N MET A 45 6.69 2.18 8.85
CA MET A 45 7.18 3.44 8.30
C MET A 45 8.52 3.83 8.92
N GLY A 46 9.39 4.43 8.11
CA GLY A 46 10.68 4.97 8.51
C GLY A 46 10.66 6.50 8.58
N ASN A 47 11.83 7.12 8.35
CA ASN A 47 11.92 8.57 8.25
C ASN A 47 11.24 9.06 6.95
N ALA A 48 10.23 9.93 7.09
CA ALA A 48 9.49 10.52 5.98
C ALA A 48 10.35 11.50 5.15
N ASP A 49 11.37 12.12 5.74
CA ASP A 49 12.23 13.10 5.04
C ASP A 49 13.08 12.47 3.92
N VAL A 50 13.26 11.15 3.95
CA VAL A 50 14.08 10.40 2.99
C VAL A 50 13.29 9.34 2.24
N ILE A 51 11.95 9.38 2.31
CA ILE A 51 11.10 8.40 1.65
C ILE A 51 11.20 8.54 0.12
N SER A 52 11.21 7.40 -0.58
CA SER A 52 11.22 7.29 -2.04
C SER A 52 9.90 6.69 -2.51
N LYS A 53 9.49 5.52 -1.99
CA LYS A 53 8.27 4.82 -2.43
C LYS A 53 7.51 4.19 -1.27
N ILE A 54 6.18 4.16 -1.36
CA ILE A 54 5.31 3.36 -0.47
C ILE A 54 4.63 2.28 -1.30
N PHE A 55 4.77 1.03 -0.90
CA PHE A 55 4.14 -0.13 -1.53
C PHE A 55 2.95 -0.60 -0.69
N ILE A 56 1.77 -0.65 -1.31
CA ILE A 56 0.50 -1.02 -0.65
C ILE A 56 -0.16 -2.14 -1.46
N PRO A 57 -0.06 -3.41 -1.01
CA PRO A 57 -0.79 -4.51 -1.62
C PRO A 57 -2.27 -4.38 -1.28
N VAL A 58 -3.13 -4.51 -2.29
CA VAL A 58 -4.59 -4.45 -2.12
C VAL A 58 -5.19 -5.77 -2.56
N HIS A 59 -6.09 -6.29 -1.71
CA HIS A 59 -6.84 -7.50 -2.00
C HIS A 59 -8.27 -7.13 -2.41
N ASP A 60 -8.61 -7.41 -3.65
CA ASP A 60 -9.98 -7.38 -4.15
C ASP A 60 -10.67 -8.70 -3.75
N MET A 61 -11.57 -8.62 -2.78
CA MET A 61 -12.33 -9.78 -2.30
C MET A 61 -13.39 -10.26 -3.29
N GLU A 62 -13.90 -9.38 -4.16
CA GLU A 62 -14.97 -9.73 -5.12
C GLU A 62 -14.39 -10.56 -6.27
N ASN A 63 -13.22 -10.17 -6.75
CA ASN A 63 -12.52 -10.85 -7.85
C ASN A 63 -11.45 -11.84 -7.37
N PHE A 64 -11.26 -12.00 -6.05
CA PHE A 64 -10.19 -12.81 -5.44
C PHE A 64 -8.81 -12.53 -6.05
N HIS A 65 -8.48 -11.25 -6.19
CA HIS A 65 -7.31 -10.80 -6.93
C HIS A 65 -6.47 -9.80 -6.15
N TRP A 66 -5.17 -9.83 -6.42
CA TRP A 66 -4.19 -8.96 -5.79
C TRP A 66 -3.62 -7.97 -6.80
N TYR A 67 -3.65 -6.70 -6.43
CA TYR A 67 -2.95 -5.64 -7.15
C TYR A 67 -2.12 -4.79 -6.19
N LEU A 68 -1.22 -3.98 -6.74
CA LEU A 68 -0.27 -3.20 -5.95
C LEU A 68 -0.38 -1.72 -6.31
N LEU A 69 -0.54 -0.90 -5.28
CA LEU A 69 -0.38 0.55 -5.38
C LEU A 69 1.02 0.94 -4.95
N VAL A 70 1.64 1.84 -5.71
CA VAL A 70 2.92 2.44 -5.34
C VAL A 70 2.79 3.96 -5.35
N ILE A 71 2.98 4.59 -4.20
CA ILE A 71 3.14 6.04 -4.13
C ILE A 71 4.62 6.32 -4.35
N ASP A 72 4.98 6.89 -5.50
CA ASP A 72 6.36 7.23 -5.86
C ASP A 72 6.61 8.73 -5.64
N PHE A 73 7.37 9.07 -4.60
CA PHE A 73 7.67 10.45 -4.23
C PHE A 73 8.71 11.09 -5.15
N GLU A 74 9.57 10.29 -5.79
CA GLU A 74 10.58 10.81 -6.74
C GLU A 74 9.92 11.26 -8.04
N ARG A 75 8.89 10.52 -8.48
CA ARG A 75 8.14 10.79 -9.71
C ARG A 75 6.84 11.57 -9.50
N GLN A 76 6.44 11.76 -8.24
CA GLN A 76 5.17 12.39 -7.87
C GLN A 76 3.95 11.71 -8.50
N GLU A 77 3.95 10.38 -8.53
CA GLU A 77 2.89 9.59 -9.17
C GLU A 77 2.36 8.48 -8.25
N LEU A 78 1.09 8.11 -8.47
CA LEU A 78 0.49 6.90 -7.96
C LEU A 78 0.51 5.85 -9.07
N VAL A 79 1.37 4.84 -8.93
CA VAL A 79 1.47 3.72 -9.86
C VAL A 79 0.50 2.62 -9.46
N TYR A 80 -0.32 2.21 -10.40
CA TYR A 80 -1.22 1.07 -10.27
C TYR A 80 -0.67 -0.12 -11.06
N LEU A 81 -0.36 -1.21 -10.36
CA LEU A 81 0.19 -2.43 -10.94
C LEU A 81 -0.80 -3.59 -10.76
N ASP A 82 -1.41 -4.01 -11.87
CA ASP A 82 -2.42 -5.05 -11.86
C ASP A 82 -2.20 -6.04 -13.01
N SER A 83 -2.11 -7.32 -12.65
CA SER A 83 -1.96 -8.44 -13.59
C SER A 83 -3.29 -9.07 -14.00
N TYR A 84 -4.43 -8.52 -13.55
CA TYR A 84 -5.75 -9.03 -13.90
C TYR A 84 -6.04 -8.84 -15.38
N ARG A 85 -6.61 -9.87 -16.02
CA ARG A 85 -6.80 -9.89 -17.48
C ARG A 85 -8.04 -9.16 -17.96
N ASN A 86 -9.01 -8.93 -17.08
CA ASN A 86 -10.26 -8.28 -17.44
C ASN A 86 -10.12 -6.75 -17.34
N SER A 87 -10.08 -6.08 -18.50
CA SER A 87 -9.86 -4.65 -18.58
C SER A 87 -10.99 -3.81 -17.95
N SER A 88 -12.24 -4.28 -17.98
CA SER A 88 -13.35 -3.51 -17.40
C SER A 88 -13.22 -3.38 -15.88
N VAL A 89 -12.82 -4.48 -15.23
CA VAL A 89 -12.57 -4.51 -13.78
C VAL A 89 -11.36 -3.64 -13.41
N VAL A 90 -10.31 -3.68 -14.24
CA VAL A 90 -9.12 -2.82 -14.07
C VAL A 90 -9.50 -1.32 -14.17
N GLU A 91 -10.31 -0.94 -15.15
CA GLU A 91 -10.77 0.43 -15.35
C GLU A 91 -11.64 0.94 -14.18
N GLU A 92 -12.54 0.10 -13.67
CA GLU A 92 -13.36 0.40 -12.49
C GLU A 92 -12.50 0.68 -11.25
N ARG A 93 -11.50 -0.17 -11.00
CA ARG A 93 -10.55 0.01 -9.89
C ARG A 93 -9.77 1.31 -10.04
N MET A 94 -9.21 1.58 -11.23
CA MET A 94 -8.48 2.82 -11.50
C MET A 94 -9.35 4.06 -11.29
N THR A 95 -10.63 4.00 -11.66
CA THR A 95 -11.57 5.11 -11.46
C THR A 95 -11.81 5.37 -9.98
N SER A 96 -12.03 4.31 -9.19
CA SER A 96 -12.22 4.40 -7.74
C SER A 96 -11.00 4.98 -7.02
N ILE A 97 -9.80 4.64 -7.48
CA ILE A 97 -8.54 5.16 -6.93
C ILE A 97 -8.36 6.66 -7.21
N LYS A 98 -8.77 7.16 -8.38
CA LYS A 98 -8.63 8.59 -8.75
C LYS A 98 -9.57 9.52 -7.99
N ILE A 99 -10.60 8.97 -7.35
CA ILE A 99 -11.62 9.74 -6.60
C ILE A 99 -11.18 9.97 -5.14
N LEU A 100 -10.18 9.23 -4.65
CA LEU A 100 -9.53 9.45 -3.35
C LEU A 100 -8.56 10.64 -3.41
#